data_AF-A0A7C1B2Z5-F1
#
_entry.id   AF-A0A7C1B2Z5-F1
#
_cell.length_a   1.000
_cell.length_b   1.000
_cell.length_c   1.000
_cell.angle_alpha   90.00
_cell.angle_beta   90.00
_cell.angle_gamma   90.00
#
_symmetry.space_group_name_H-M   'P 1'
#
loop_
_entity.id
_entity.type
_entity.pdbx_description
1 polymer ?
#
loop_
_entity_poly.entity_id
_entity_poly.type
_entity_poly.pdbx_seq_one_letter_code
_entity_poly.pdbx_strand_id
1 'polypeptide(L)' 'ELRYIHQDTKELVYREEYKFDSEFFDQKMKWALDYWLGRRDPVPVGERNKWKCNFCNYQTYCPVVE' A
#
# COMPACT_ATOMS: atom_id res chain seq x y z
N GLU A 1 15.81 -2.49 7.72
CA GLU A 1 16.68 -1.44 7.17
C GLU A 1 16.54 -1.41 5.65
N LEU A 2 16.64 -0.22 5.06
CA LEU A 2 16.70 -0.01 3.62
C LEU A 2 18.09 0.55 3.32
N ARG A 3 18.78 -0.06 2.36
CA ARG A 3 20.13 0.33 1.96
C ARG A 3 20.16 0.54 0.46
N TYR A 4 20.59 1.73 0.07
CA TYR A 4 20.83 2.09 -1.32
C TYR A 4 22.32 2.00 -1.58
N ILE A 5 22.71 1.07 -2.46
CA ILE A 5 24.09 0.78 -2.79
C ILE A 5 24.32 1.14 -4.25
N HIS A 6 25.33 1.95 -4.53
CA HIS A 6 25.73 2.28 -5.89
C HIS A 6 26.17 1.01 -6.62
N GLN A 7 25.60 0.72 -7.79
CA GLN A 7 25.80 -0.58 -8.44
C GLN A 7 27.24 -0.81 -8.88
N ASP A 8 27.95 0.21 -9.38
CA ASP A 8 29.32 0.05 -9.87
C ASP A 8 30.37 0.11 -8.74
N THR A 9 30.39 1.19 -7.96
CA THR A 9 31.38 1.39 -6.88
C THR A 9 31.12 0.53 -5.64
N LYS A 10 29.93 -0.08 -5.52
CA LYS A 10 29.46 -0.82 -4.32
C LYS A 10 29.39 0.02 -3.04
N GLU A 11 29.46 1.34 -3.17
CA GLU A 11 29.41 2.25 -2.03
C GLU A 11 27.99 2.41 -1.51
N LEU A 12 27.87 2.63 -0.21
CA LEU A 12 26.60 2.95 0.43
C LEU A 12 26.23 4.40 0.11
N VAL A 13 25.16 4.59 -0.66
CA VAL A 13 24.62 5.93 -0.99
C VAL A 13 23.73 6.44 0.13
N TYR A 14 22.88 5.57 0.67
CA TYR A 14 21.93 5.93 1.71
C TYR A 14 21.53 4.73 2.55
N ARG A 15 21.23 4.97 3.82
CA ARG A 15 20.67 4.00 4.75
C ARG A 15 19.50 4.64 5.48
N GLU A 16 18.41 3.91 5.55
CA GLU A 16 17.28 4.22 6.40
C GLU A 16 17.02 3.06 7.36
N GLU A 17 17.06 3.37 8.65
CA GLU A 17 16.63 2.45 9.68
C GLU A 17 15.16 2.73 9.99
N TYR A 18 14.34 1.69 9.87
CA TYR A 18 12.94 1.73 10.25
C TYR A 18 12.67 0.52 11.13
N LYS A 19 11.85 0.75 12.15
CA LYS A 19 11.37 -0.31 13.02
C LYS A 19 10.24 -1.04 12.31
N PHE A 20 10.37 -2.36 12.20
CA PHE A 20 9.24 -3.18 11.78
C PHE A 20 8.18 -3.19 12.90
N ASP A 21 6.98 -2.74 12.56
CA ASP A 21 5.82 -2.78 13.45
C ASP A 21 4.97 -4.00 13.07
N SER A 22 5.13 -5.09 13.82
CA SER A 22 4.43 -6.34 13.57
C SER A 22 2.92 -6.22 13.76
N GLU A 23 2.48 -5.45 14.76
CA GLU A 23 1.06 -5.27 15.05
C GLU A 23 0.37 -4.50 13.90
N PHE A 24 1.01 -3.41 13.45
CA PHE A 24 0.52 -2.67 12.29
C PHE A 24 0.50 -3.55 11.04
N PHE A 25 1.55 -4.34 10.81
CA PHE A 25 1.61 -5.25 9.67
C PHE A 25 0.47 -6.28 9.69
N ASP A 26 0.26 -6.97 10.81
CA ASP A 26 -0.78 -7.99 10.96
C ASP A 26 -2.18 -7.37 10.79
N GLN A 27 -2.40 -6.18 11.35
CA GLN A 27 -3.65 -5.46 11.17
C GLN A 27 -3.92 -5.11 9.70
N LYS A 28 -2.91 -4.63 8.95
CA LYS A 28 -3.04 -4.32 7.52
C LYS A 28 -3.22 -5.57 6.66
N MET A 29 -2.50 -6.64 6.99
CA MET A 29 -2.63 -7.93 6.30
C MET A 29 -4.02 -8.51 6.49
N LYS A 30 -4.54 -8.51 7.73
CA LYS A 30 -5.90 -8.95 8.01
C LYS A 30 -6.93 -8.12 7.23
N TRP A 31 -6.82 -6.80 7.24
CA TRP A 31 -7.73 -5.91 6.51
C TRP A 31 -7.76 -6.19 5.00
N ALA A 32 -6.59 -6.46 4.40
CA ALA A 32 -6.49 -6.83 3.00
C ALA A 32 -7.09 -8.21 2.73
N LEU A 33 -6.75 -9.22 3.55
CA LEU A 33 -7.25 -10.59 3.41
C LEU A 33 -8.76 -10.69 3.61
N ASP A 34 -9.33 -9.91 4.54
CA ASP A 34 -10.78 -9.91 4.74
C ASP A 34 -11.53 -9.42 3.49
N TYR A 35 -10.95 -8.53 2.68
CA TYR A 35 -11.50 -8.19 1.35
C TYR A 35 -11.38 -9.38 0.38
N TRP A 36 -10.18 -9.93 0.22
CA TRP A 36 -9.93 -11.02 -0.74
C TRP A 36 -10.71 -12.31 -0.44
N LEU A 37 -10.99 -12.57 0.83
CA LEU A 37 -11.76 -13.72 1.28
C LEU A 37 -13.26 -13.44 1.38
N GLY A 38 -13.73 -12.27 0.94
CA GLY A 38 -15.15 -11.91 0.94
C GLY A 38 -15.75 -11.70 2.34
N ARG A 39 -14.92 -11.42 3.34
CA ARG A 39 -15.34 -11.14 4.73
C ARG A 39 -15.61 -9.65 4.98
N ARG A 40 -15.30 -8.79 4.01
CA ARG A 40 -15.53 -7.35 4.06
C ARG A 40 -15.84 -6.83 2.65
N ASP A 41 -16.68 -5.81 2.59
CA ASP A 41 -16.98 -5.11 1.34
C ASP A 41 -15.80 -4.27 0.83
N PRO A 42 -15.67 -4.06 -0.50
CA PRO A 42 -14.74 -3.08 -1.04
C PRO A 42 -15.03 -1.69 -0.47
N VAL A 43 -13.98 -0.96 -0.13
CA VAL A 43 -14.08 0.45 0.27
C VAL A 43 -13.28 1.30 -0.71
N PRO A 44 -13.76 2.50 -1.06
CA PRO A 44 -13.04 3.38 -1.95
C PRO A 44 -11.77 3.90 -1.28
N VAL A 45 -10.84 4.36 -2.12
CA VAL A 45 -9.63 5.03 -1.65
C VAL A 45 -9.98 6.41 -1.06
N GLY A 46 -9.31 6.80 0.01
CA GLY A 46 -9.46 8.16 0.58
C GLY A 46 -8.83 9.25 -0.30
N GLU A 47 -9.08 10.52 0.02
CA GLU A 47 -8.72 11.72 -0.77
C GLU A 47 -7.30 11.69 -1.34
N ARG A 48 -6.29 11.44 -0.48
CA ARG A 48 -4.87 11.41 -0.86
C ARG A 48 -4.56 10.41 -1.98
N ASN A 49 -5.39 9.38 -2.12
CA ASN A 49 -5.21 8.29 -3.08
C ASN A 49 -6.25 8.33 -4.21
N LYS A 50 -7.08 9.38 -4.32
CA LYS A 50 -8.08 9.51 -5.41
C LYS A 50 -7.46 9.43 -6.81
N TRP A 51 -6.20 9.85 -6.97
CA TRP A 51 -5.48 9.73 -8.23
C TRP A 51 -5.40 8.28 -8.75
N LYS A 52 -5.52 7.27 -7.88
CA LYS A 52 -5.56 5.85 -8.26
C LYS A 52 -6.84 5.46 -9.01
N CYS A 53 -7.92 6.22 -8.84
CA CYS A 53 -9.17 5.97 -9.56
C CYS A 53 -8.98 6.09 -11.08
N ASN A 54 -8.06 6.95 -11.54
CA ASN A 54 -7.71 7.12 -12.96
C ASN A 54 -7.11 5.86 -13.61
N PHE A 55 -6.72 4.87 -12.81
CA PHE A 55 -6.13 3.61 -13.26
C PHE A 55 -6.96 2.40 -12.82
N CYS A 56 -8.16 2.63 -12.27
CA CYS A 56 -8.99 1.58 -11.70
C CYS A 56 -10.04 1.10 -12.69
N ASN A 57 -9.96 -0.16 -13.12
CA ASN A 57 -10.96 -0.76 -14.01
C ASN A 57 -12.37 -0.86 -13.38
N TYR A 58 -12.46 -0.77 -12.04
CA TYR A 58 -13.74 -0.76 -11.32
C TYR A 58 -14.35 0.64 -11.21
N GLN A 59 -13.71 1.70 -11.73
CA GLN A 59 -14.14 3.08 -11.54
C GLN A 59 -15.62 3.32 -11.87
N THR A 60 -16.13 2.75 -12.97
CA THR A 60 -17.52 2.91 -13.42
C THR A 60 -18.56 2.30 -12.48
N TYR A 61 -18.18 1.28 -11.71
CA TYR A 61 -19.04 0.58 -10.76
C TYR A 61 -18.77 1.00 -9.31
N CYS A 62 -17.77 1.85 -9.11
CA CYS A 62 -17.34 2.23 -7.78
C CYS A 62 -18.37 3.17 -7.17
N PRO A 63 -18.89 2.90 -5.96
CA PRO A 63 -19.89 3.73 -5.31
C PRO A 63 -19.27 5.03 -4.76
N VAL A 64 -18.16 5.51 -5.33
CA VAL A 64 -17.54 6.77 -4.88
C VAL A 64 -18.50 7.88 -5.26
N VAL A 65 -19.35 8.21 -4.29
CA VAL A 65 -20.14 9.43 -4.26
C VAL A 65 -19.15 10.58 -4.41
N GLU A 66 -19.37 11.41 -5.42
CA GLU A 66 -18.63 12.66 -5.66
C GLU A 66 -18.51 13.50 -4.38
#